data_AF-W0BGR2-F1
#
_entry.id   AF-W0BGR2-F1
#
_cell.length_a   1.000
_cell.length_b   1.000
_cell.length_c   1.000
_cell.angle_alpha   90.00
_cell.angle_beta   90.00
_cell.angle_gamma   90.00
#
_symmetry.space_group_name_H-M   'P 1'
#
loop_
_entity.id
_entity.type
_entity.pdbx_description
1 polymer ?
#
loop_
_entity_poly.entity_id
_entity_poly.type
_entity_poly.pdbx_seq_one_letter_code
_entity_poly.pdbx_strand_id
1 'polypeptide(L)'
;MHCDTQPQQPVCNLTVKFQYYILREQPLDQVFAQALNGFIAASQSPDIIAINLVQAEDGIISLRDYRHQMQIINFLHETYPNVHIALHAGELSPKAVSPDALNFHIHDAVFTGKAERIGHGVDIAYENNAEILMNHMAKKPIAVEINLTSNQEILNISGVNHPLRYYLLHQVPVVLSTDDEGILRTDLTRQYVEAVLHHGLDYQTIKTINRNALTYSFLPGNSLWSNANQGIPVKVCLNLNSQACKSFIKDNEKARLQWQLETQLLAFEKQYNATRN
;
A
#
# COMPACT_ATOMS: atom_id res chain seq x y z
N MET A 1 2.51 13.73 -24.40
CA MET A 1 1.10 13.78 -23.94
C MET A 1 0.44 15.15 -24.13
N HIS A 2 1.15 16.21 -24.54
CA HIS A 2 0.56 17.51 -24.90
C HIS A 2 -0.40 18.11 -23.85
N CYS A 3 -0.19 17.83 -22.56
CA CYS A 3 -1.09 18.30 -21.50
C CYS A 3 -1.14 19.83 -21.39
N ASP A 4 -0.09 20.53 -21.83
CA ASP A 4 -0.05 21.99 -21.87
C ASP A 4 -1.03 22.58 -22.91
N THR A 5 -1.30 21.84 -24.00
CA THR A 5 -2.19 22.28 -25.08
C THR A 5 -3.53 21.54 -25.12
N GLN A 6 -3.61 20.37 -24.47
CA GLN A 6 -4.81 19.52 -24.38
C GLN A 6 -5.00 18.97 -22.96
N PRO A 7 -5.24 19.82 -21.95
CA PRO A 7 -5.32 19.40 -20.55
C PRO A 7 -6.52 18.50 -20.24
N GLN A 8 -7.51 18.46 -21.12
CA GLN A 8 -8.73 17.65 -20.93
C GLN A 8 -8.53 16.16 -21.22
N GLN A 9 -7.38 15.75 -21.74
CA GLN A 9 -7.11 14.34 -21.97
C GLN A 9 -7.10 13.58 -20.63
N PRO A 10 -7.69 12.38 -20.54
CA PRO A 10 -7.73 11.61 -19.28
C PRO A 10 -6.36 11.43 -18.63
N VAL A 11 -5.32 11.24 -19.45
CA VAL A 11 -3.94 11.03 -18.97
C VAL A 11 -3.35 12.27 -18.28
N CYS A 12 -3.81 13.47 -18.64
CA CYS A 12 -3.38 14.72 -18.03
C CYS A 12 -4.03 14.98 -16.66
N ASN A 13 -5.04 14.19 -16.29
CA ASN A 13 -5.71 14.25 -15.00
C ASN A 13 -5.18 13.20 -14.00
N LEU A 14 -4.16 12.42 -14.39
CA LEU A 14 -3.55 11.44 -13.50
C LEU A 14 -2.72 12.15 -12.42
N THR A 15 -2.92 11.74 -11.18
CA THR A 15 -2.06 12.13 -10.06
C THR A 15 -0.97 11.08 -9.91
N VAL A 16 0.29 11.50 -10.06
CA VAL A 16 1.46 10.63 -9.93
C VAL A 16 2.34 11.17 -8.81
N LYS A 17 2.78 10.28 -7.93
CA LYS A 17 3.73 10.55 -6.86
C LYS A 17 4.77 9.44 -6.81
N PHE A 18 5.91 9.74 -6.21
CA PHE A 18 7.07 8.86 -6.18
C PHE A 18 7.40 8.43 -4.76
N GLN A 19 7.89 7.20 -4.64
CA GLN A 19 8.57 6.72 -3.45
C GLN A 19 10.05 6.59 -3.80
N TYR A 20 10.91 7.08 -2.92
CA TYR A 20 12.34 6.92 -3.09
C TYR A 20 12.75 5.52 -2.66
N TYR A 21 13.29 4.72 -3.58
CA TYR A 21 13.73 3.37 -3.25
C TYR A 21 15.12 3.36 -2.60
N ILE A 22 15.34 2.40 -1.70
CA ILE A 22 16.60 2.11 -1.01
C ILE A 22 16.89 0.63 -1.27
N LEU A 23 18.07 0.34 -1.80
CA LEU A 23 18.47 -1.04 -2.07
C LEU A 23 18.96 -1.69 -0.78
N ARG A 24 18.47 -2.89 -0.45
CA ARG A 24 18.78 -3.56 0.82
C ARG A 24 19.92 -4.59 0.73
N GLU A 25 20.16 -5.18 -0.43
CA GLU A 25 21.18 -6.24 -0.60
C GLU A 25 22.54 -5.60 -0.97
N GLN A 26 23.02 -4.75 -0.07
CA GLN A 26 24.28 -4.00 -0.19
C GLN A 26 24.85 -3.66 1.20
N PRO A 27 26.14 -3.27 1.32
CA PRO A 27 26.73 -2.87 2.60
C PRO A 27 25.93 -1.76 3.33
N LEU A 28 25.90 -1.83 4.66
CA LEU A 28 25.08 -0.92 5.50
C LEU A 28 25.41 0.56 5.34
N ASP A 29 26.65 0.92 5.02
CA ASP A 29 27.06 2.30 4.71
C ASP A 29 26.39 2.82 3.43
N GLN A 30 26.20 1.97 2.42
CA GLN A 30 25.46 2.30 1.21
C GLN A 30 23.95 2.38 1.46
N VAL A 31 23.40 1.45 2.26
CA VAL A 31 21.99 1.52 2.71
C VAL A 31 21.74 2.83 3.45
N PHE A 32 22.60 3.19 4.40
CA PHE A 32 22.50 4.43 5.15
C PHE A 32 22.58 5.67 4.24
N ALA A 33 23.55 5.71 3.34
CA ALA A 33 23.70 6.84 2.42
C ALA A 33 22.48 7.03 1.50
N GLN A 34 21.94 5.94 0.94
CA GLN A 34 20.72 5.99 0.12
C GLN A 34 19.49 6.36 0.96
N ALA A 35 19.35 5.79 2.15
CA ALA A 35 18.26 6.12 3.05
C ALA A 35 18.28 7.60 3.43
N LEU A 36 19.43 8.13 3.85
CA LEU A 36 19.59 9.55 4.18
C LEU A 36 19.19 10.44 2.99
N ASN A 37 19.64 10.10 1.79
CA ASN A 37 19.25 10.84 0.59
C ASN A 37 17.73 10.76 0.32
N GLY A 38 17.13 9.59 0.49
CA GLY A 38 15.68 9.39 0.34
C GLY A 38 14.86 10.21 1.34
N PHE A 39 15.26 10.20 2.61
CA PHE A 39 14.61 11.01 3.65
C PHE A 39 14.74 12.51 3.39
N ILE A 40 15.92 12.99 2.99
CA ILE A 40 16.13 14.39 2.61
C ILE A 40 15.25 14.75 1.41
N ALA A 41 15.28 13.94 0.35
CA ALA A 41 14.52 14.19 -0.87
C ALA A 41 13.00 14.21 -0.61
N ALA A 42 12.49 13.25 0.16
CA ALA A 42 11.08 13.19 0.52
C ALA A 42 10.66 14.36 1.44
N SER A 43 11.57 14.85 2.30
CA SER A 43 11.27 15.99 3.18
C SER A 43 11.21 17.34 2.44
N GLN A 44 11.76 17.42 1.23
CA GLN A 44 11.89 18.68 0.47
C GLN A 44 11.06 18.70 -0.82
N SER A 45 10.51 17.56 -1.24
CA SER A 45 9.78 17.43 -2.49
C SER A 45 8.28 17.28 -2.26
N PRO A 46 7.42 18.00 -3.00
CA PRO A 46 5.99 17.74 -2.99
C PRO A 46 5.62 16.44 -3.74
N ASP A 47 6.55 15.86 -4.51
CA ASP A 47 6.27 14.72 -5.40
C ASP A 47 6.92 13.42 -4.95
N ILE A 48 8.01 13.47 -4.18
CA ILE A 48 8.58 12.31 -3.49
C ILE A 48 7.95 12.27 -2.11
N ILE A 49 7.00 11.36 -1.90
CA ILE A 49 6.11 11.39 -0.73
C ILE A 49 6.47 10.38 0.35
N ALA A 50 7.35 9.43 0.04
CA ALA A 50 7.78 8.38 0.97
C ALA A 50 9.11 7.77 0.55
N ILE A 51 9.67 6.96 1.45
CA ILE A 51 10.77 6.04 1.15
C ILE A 51 10.27 4.60 1.10
N ASN A 52 11.00 3.74 0.40
CA ASN A 52 10.76 2.30 0.36
C ASN A 52 12.06 1.50 0.32
N LEU A 53 12.11 0.40 1.08
CA LEU A 53 13.22 -0.55 1.06
C LEU A 53 12.86 -1.71 0.13
N VAL A 54 13.65 -1.88 -0.94
CA VAL A 54 13.38 -2.78 -2.07
C VAL A 54 14.56 -3.73 -2.31
N GLN A 55 14.50 -4.55 -3.37
CA GLN A 55 15.44 -5.64 -3.71
C GLN A 55 15.17 -6.92 -2.90
N ALA A 56 15.75 -8.05 -3.33
CA ALA A 56 15.57 -9.38 -2.77
C ALA A 56 15.64 -9.41 -1.23
N GLU A 57 14.53 -9.75 -0.58
CA GLU A 57 14.45 -9.86 0.88
C GLU A 57 15.12 -11.15 1.40
N ASP A 58 15.16 -12.20 0.58
CA ASP A 58 15.81 -13.48 0.83
C ASP A 58 17.33 -13.49 0.53
N GLY A 59 17.88 -12.33 0.15
CA GLY A 59 19.32 -12.15 -0.08
C GLY A 59 20.16 -12.32 1.18
N ILE A 60 21.41 -12.76 1.03
CA ILE A 60 22.30 -13.09 2.17
C ILE A 60 22.56 -11.87 3.04
N ILE A 61 22.78 -10.69 2.44
CA ILE A 61 23.01 -9.44 3.18
C ILE A 61 21.72 -8.97 3.83
N SER A 62 20.60 -9.05 3.11
CA SER A 62 19.27 -8.64 3.55
C SER A 62 18.84 -9.40 4.79
N LEU A 63 18.91 -10.73 4.76
CA LEU A 63 18.57 -11.59 5.89
C LEU A 63 19.48 -11.33 7.10
N ARG A 64 20.79 -11.17 6.86
CA ARG A 64 21.76 -10.94 7.94
C ARG A 64 21.55 -9.57 8.60
N ASP A 65 21.29 -8.54 7.80
CA ASP A 65 21.35 -7.14 8.24
C ASP A 65 19.96 -6.51 8.45
N TYR A 66 18.86 -7.22 8.20
CA TYR A 66 17.50 -6.68 8.23
C TYR A 66 17.21 -5.79 9.46
N ARG A 67 17.59 -6.27 10.66
CA ARG A 67 17.39 -5.50 11.90
C ARG A 67 18.18 -4.18 11.91
N HIS A 68 19.41 -4.18 11.42
CA HIS A 68 20.21 -2.96 11.29
C HIS A 68 19.61 -2.02 10.24
N GLN A 69 19.07 -2.55 9.14
CA GLN A 69 18.37 -1.75 8.14
C GLN A 69 17.14 -1.05 8.77
N MET A 70 16.33 -1.78 9.56
CA MET A 70 15.20 -1.17 10.28
C MET A 70 15.64 -0.11 11.29
N GLN A 71 16.77 -0.31 11.98
CA GLN A 71 17.34 0.70 12.88
C GLN A 71 17.80 1.95 12.14
N ILE A 72 18.39 1.81 10.94
CA ILE A 72 18.76 2.95 10.08
C ILE A 72 17.51 3.75 9.71
N ILE A 73 16.44 3.07 9.27
CA ILE A 73 15.17 3.72 8.93
C ILE A 73 14.60 4.46 10.15
N ASN A 74 14.56 3.83 11.33
CA ASN A 74 14.08 4.46 12.56
C ASN A 74 14.90 5.71 12.93
N PHE A 75 16.24 5.59 12.91
CA PHE A 75 17.14 6.69 13.25
C PHE A 75 16.92 7.92 12.35
N LEU A 76 16.75 7.69 11.04
CA LEU A 76 16.48 8.78 10.11
C LEU A 76 15.07 9.34 10.29
N HIS A 77 14.07 8.50 10.58
CA HIS A 77 12.70 8.96 10.86
C HIS A 77 12.62 9.82 12.13
N GLU A 78 13.45 9.59 13.15
CA GLU A 78 13.56 10.49 14.32
C GLU A 78 13.98 11.92 13.92
N THR A 79 14.82 12.04 12.87
CA THR A 79 15.26 13.34 12.33
C THR A 79 14.28 13.93 11.32
N TYR A 80 13.59 13.07 10.56
CA TYR A 80 12.63 13.44 9.50
C TYR A 80 11.24 12.83 9.78
N PRO A 81 10.56 13.24 10.87
CA PRO A 81 9.35 12.56 11.36
C PRO A 81 8.12 12.68 10.46
N ASN A 82 8.17 13.59 9.47
CA ASN A 82 7.08 13.79 8.51
C ASN A 82 7.27 13.00 7.21
N VAL A 83 8.39 12.30 7.03
CA VAL A 83 8.61 11.46 5.85
C VAL A 83 7.87 10.14 6.04
N HIS A 84 6.97 9.83 5.11
CA HIS A 84 6.22 8.58 5.13
C HIS A 84 7.08 7.37 4.79
N ILE A 85 6.71 6.21 5.34
CA ILE A 85 7.49 4.98 5.21
C ILE A 85 6.57 3.85 4.73
N ALA A 86 6.87 3.31 3.54
CA ALA A 86 6.40 1.99 3.12
C ALA A 86 7.61 1.06 3.04
N LEU A 87 7.51 -0.21 3.41
CA LEU A 87 8.63 -1.15 3.32
C LEU A 87 8.14 -2.46 2.72
N HIS A 88 8.89 -3.07 1.79
CA HIS A 88 8.62 -4.49 1.55
C HIS A 88 9.14 -5.26 2.76
N ALA A 89 8.28 -6.09 3.31
CA ALA A 89 8.58 -6.94 4.44
C ALA A 89 7.74 -8.20 4.33
N GLY A 90 8.35 -9.32 4.66
CA GLY A 90 7.69 -10.61 4.61
C GLY A 90 7.38 -11.10 3.19
N GLU A 91 8.13 -10.63 2.19
CA GLU A 91 8.15 -11.20 0.84
C GLU A 91 9.02 -12.46 0.80
N LEU A 92 8.75 -13.38 1.72
CA LEU A 92 9.56 -14.57 1.92
C LEU A 92 8.71 -15.83 1.73
N SER A 93 9.32 -16.83 1.11
CA SER A 93 8.74 -18.17 0.98
C SER A 93 9.41 -19.11 1.98
N PRO A 94 8.65 -19.94 2.72
CA PRO A 94 9.22 -20.96 3.61
C PRO A 94 10.11 -21.99 2.90
N LYS A 95 10.05 -22.05 1.56
CA LYS A 95 10.92 -22.90 0.75
C LYS A 95 12.26 -22.23 0.38
N ALA A 96 12.36 -20.90 0.51
CA ALA A 96 13.51 -20.12 0.07
C ALA A 96 14.47 -19.78 1.22
N VAL A 97 13.96 -19.65 2.45
CA VAL A 97 14.73 -19.20 3.62
C VAL A 97 14.64 -20.17 4.80
N SER A 98 15.53 -19.99 5.79
CA SER A 98 15.45 -20.74 7.04
C SER A 98 14.21 -20.32 7.85
N PRO A 99 13.67 -21.20 8.72
CA PRO A 99 12.52 -20.87 9.56
C PRO A 99 12.71 -19.60 10.42
N ASP A 100 13.94 -19.35 10.88
CA ASP A 100 14.25 -18.19 11.73
C ASP A 100 14.13 -16.86 10.99
N ALA A 101 14.23 -16.84 9.65
CA ALA A 101 14.07 -15.64 8.85
C ALA A 101 12.61 -15.19 8.68
N LEU A 102 11.66 -16.11 8.81
CA LEU A 102 10.23 -15.85 8.56
C LEU A 102 9.49 -15.20 9.74
N ASN A 103 10.16 -15.04 10.88
CA ASN A 103 9.45 -14.89 12.16
C ASN A 103 9.44 -13.47 12.74
N PHE A 104 9.96 -12.48 12.00
CA PHE A 104 10.14 -11.12 12.51
C PHE A 104 10.13 -9.97 11.49
N HIS A 105 10.17 -10.22 10.17
CA HIS A 105 10.41 -9.14 9.20
C HIS A 105 9.27 -8.11 9.16
N ILE A 106 8.02 -8.55 9.07
CA ILE A 106 6.85 -7.65 9.10
C ILE A 106 6.75 -6.98 10.47
N HIS A 107 6.99 -7.73 11.56
CA HIS A 107 7.03 -7.18 12.90
C HIS A 107 8.05 -6.03 13.02
N ASP A 108 9.29 -6.25 12.61
CA ASP A 108 10.37 -5.26 12.74
C ASP A 108 10.16 -4.08 11.78
N ALA A 109 9.61 -4.29 10.58
CA ALA A 109 9.19 -3.21 9.70
C ALA A 109 8.15 -2.28 10.35
N VAL A 110 7.14 -2.85 11.01
CA VAL A 110 6.09 -2.09 11.69
C VAL A 110 6.62 -1.39 12.95
N PHE A 111 7.24 -2.13 13.87
CA PHE A 111 7.56 -1.62 15.21
C PHE A 111 8.88 -0.86 15.27
N THR A 112 9.89 -1.30 14.51
CA THR A 112 11.20 -0.67 14.45
C THR A 112 11.26 0.29 13.26
N GLY A 113 11.01 -0.19 12.04
CA GLY A 113 11.06 0.61 10.81
C GLY A 113 9.96 1.67 10.66
N LYS A 114 8.96 1.66 11.55
CA LYS A 114 7.82 2.61 11.55
C LYS A 114 7.01 2.61 10.25
N ALA A 115 6.94 1.47 9.56
CA ALA A 115 6.19 1.35 8.33
C ALA A 115 4.70 1.67 8.53
N GLU A 116 4.20 2.53 7.65
CA GLU A 116 2.78 2.87 7.53
C GLU A 116 2.09 1.99 6.46
N ARG A 117 2.86 1.39 5.55
CA ARG A 117 2.43 0.33 4.63
C ARG A 117 3.48 -0.77 4.50
N ILE A 118 3.01 -2.00 4.31
CA ILE A 118 3.83 -3.18 4.11
C ILE A 118 3.63 -3.69 2.68
N GLY A 119 4.72 -3.76 1.91
CA GLY A 119 4.75 -4.43 0.61
C GLY A 119 4.75 -5.94 0.79
N HIS A 120 3.91 -6.64 0.02
CA HIS A 120 3.76 -8.10 -0.03
C HIS A 120 3.18 -8.72 1.26
N GLY A 121 3.95 -8.78 2.36
CA GLY A 121 3.51 -9.34 3.64
C GLY A 121 3.05 -10.81 3.56
N VAL A 122 3.74 -11.63 2.78
CA VAL A 122 3.32 -13.00 2.44
C VAL A 122 3.53 -13.99 3.59
N ASP A 123 4.59 -13.81 4.38
CA ASP A 123 4.97 -14.74 5.45
C ASP A 123 4.32 -14.46 6.81
N ILE A 124 3.33 -13.57 6.89
CA ILE A 124 2.69 -13.12 8.15
C ILE A 124 2.25 -14.23 9.10
N ALA A 125 1.90 -15.40 8.59
CA ALA A 125 1.49 -16.55 9.39
C ALA A 125 2.66 -17.20 10.18
N TYR A 126 3.91 -16.89 9.82
CA TYR A 126 5.13 -17.40 10.42
C TYR A 126 5.73 -16.45 11.47
N GLU A 127 5.23 -15.22 11.57
CA GLU A 127 5.62 -14.24 12.58
C GLU A 127 5.41 -14.79 14.00
N ASN A 128 6.40 -14.65 14.88
CA ASN A 128 6.36 -15.21 16.26
C ASN A 128 5.12 -14.77 17.04
N ASN A 129 4.60 -13.57 16.75
CA ASN A 129 3.42 -13.00 17.39
C ASN A 129 2.41 -12.50 16.34
N ALA A 130 2.18 -13.28 15.28
CA ALA A 130 1.32 -12.94 14.15
C ALA A 130 -0.03 -12.34 14.59
N GLU A 131 -0.74 -12.96 15.52
CA GLU A 131 -2.04 -12.46 16.03
C GLU A 131 -1.94 -11.07 16.68
N ILE A 132 -0.89 -10.80 17.45
CA ILE A 132 -0.67 -9.49 18.09
C ILE A 132 -0.34 -8.44 17.02
N LEU A 133 0.51 -8.80 16.06
CA LEU A 133 0.88 -7.94 14.94
C LEU A 133 -0.34 -7.59 14.08
N MET A 134 -1.17 -8.58 13.72
CA MET A 134 -2.41 -8.37 12.96
C MET A 134 -3.39 -7.45 13.71
N ASN A 135 -3.59 -7.70 15.00
CA ASN A 135 -4.41 -6.83 15.85
C ASN A 135 -3.88 -5.39 15.91
N HIS A 136 -2.55 -5.21 15.91
CA HIS A 136 -1.94 -3.90 15.84
C HIS A 136 -2.23 -3.22 14.50
N MET A 137 -1.92 -3.90 13.38
CA MET A 137 -2.11 -3.39 12.03
C MET A 137 -3.58 -3.08 11.69
N ALA A 138 -4.54 -3.73 12.34
CA ALA A 138 -5.96 -3.42 12.20
C ALA A 138 -6.38 -2.20 13.05
N LYS A 139 -5.93 -2.11 14.31
CA LYS A 139 -6.30 -1.01 15.23
C LYS A 139 -5.59 0.30 14.92
N LYS A 140 -4.33 0.21 14.49
CA LYS A 140 -3.54 1.28 13.92
C LYS A 140 -3.34 0.90 12.45
N PRO A 141 -4.26 1.31 11.56
CA PRO A 141 -4.31 0.84 10.19
C PRO A 141 -2.95 0.94 9.48
N ILE A 142 -2.33 -0.21 9.21
CA ILE A 142 -1.13 -0.36 8.39
C ILE A 142 -1.54 -1.22 7.21
N ALA A 143 -1.58 -0.61 6.02
CA ALA A 143 -2.08 -1.28 4.84
C ALA A 143 -1.05 -2.25 4.24
N VAL A 144 -1.51 -3.41 3.80
CA VAL A 144 -0.68 -4.38 3.07
C VAL A 144 -0.92 -4.22 1.57
N GLU A 145 0.15 -4.01 0.81
CA GLU A 145 0.16 -3.92 -0.63
C GLU A 145 0.29 -5.35 -1.20
N ILE A 146 -0.81 -5.88 -1.73
CA ILE A 146 -0.92 -7.26 -2.17
C ILE A 146 -0.64 -7.33 -3.68
N ASN A 147 0.36 -8.13 -4.05
CA ASN A 147 0.92 -8.24 -5.39
C ASN A 147 0.74 -9.68 -5.93
N LEU A 148 -0.51 -10.06 -6.25
CA LEU A 148 -0.91 -11.47 -6.46
C LEU A 148 -0.11 -12.17 -7.56
N THR A 149 0.00 -11.57 -8.75
CA THR A 149 0.80 -12.16 -9.84
C THR A 149 2.27 -12.25 -9.46
N SER A 150 2.83 -11.21 -8.82
CA SER A 150 4.23 -11.21 -8.38
C SER A 150 4.50 -12.37 -7.43
N ASN A 151 3.69 -12.51 -6.37
CA ASN A 151 3.86 -13.57 -5.38
C ASN A 151 3.72 -14.99 -5.96
N GLN A 152 2.85 -15.18 -6.97
CA GLN A 152 2.77 -16.45 -7.69
C GLN A 152 4.05 -16.71 -8.49
N GLU A 153 4.58 -15.72 -9.21
CA GLU A 153 5.75 -15.91 -10.08
C GLU A 153 7.06 -16.10 -9.30
N ILE A 154 7.28 -15.31 -8.23
CA ILE A 154 8.59 -15.29 -7.54
C ILE A 154 8.60 -16.14 -6.26
N LEU A 155 7.45 -16.34 -5.59
CA LEU A 155 7.36 -17.14 -4.36
C LEU A 155 6.62 -18.47 -4.56
N ASN A 156 5.95 -18.66 -5.70
CA ASN A 156 5.05 -19.78 -5.97
C ASN A 156 3.97 -19.93 -4.87
N ILE A 157 3.38 -18.79 -4.47
CA ILE A 157 2.30 -18.68 -3.48
C ILE A 157 1.10 -17.98 -4.12
N SER A 158 -0.04 -18.67 -4.17
CA SER A 158 -1.31 -18.16 -4.72
C SER A 158 -2.54 -18.83 -4.11
N GLY A 159 -3.72 -18.33 -4.48
CA GLY A 159 -5.01 -18.88 -4.09
C GLY A 159 -5.15 -19.00 -2.58
N VAL A 160 -5.49 -20.19 -2.10
CA VAL A 160 -5.71 -20.47 -0.67
C VAL A 160 -4.44 -20.41 0.18
N ASN A 161 -3.26 -20.51 -0.44
CA ASN A 161 -1.98 -20.45 0.28
C ASN A 161 -1.52 -19.01 0.52
N HIS A 162 -2.10 -18.03 -0.17
CA HIS A 162 -1.75 -16.62 0.00
C HIS A 162 -2.46 -16.03 1.24
N PRO A 163 -1.80 -15.20 2.07
CA PRO A 163 -2.40 -14.66 3.30
C PRO A 163 -3.44 -13.55 3.07
N LEU A 164 -3.86 -13.28 1.83
CA LEU A 164 -4.80 -12.18 1.53
C LEU A 164 -6.08 -12.33 2.35
N ARG A 165 -6.64 -13.54 2.38
CA ARG A 165 -7.84 -13.82 3.18
C ARG A 165 -7.58 -13.72 4.68
N TYR A 166 -6.37 -14.08 5.13
CA TYR A 166 -5.99 -13.97 6.54
C TYR A 166 -5.96 -12.49 6.99
N TYR A 167 -5.39 -11.59 6.19
CA TYR A 167 -5.46 -10.14 6.43
C TYR A 167 -6.90 -9.62 6.51
N LEU A 168 -7.72 -9.97 5.52
CA LEU A 168 -9.12 -9.53 5.48
C LEU A 168 -9.93 -10.02 6.69
N LEU A 169 -9.73 -11.28 7.11
CA LEU A 169 -10.41 -11.86 8.29
C LEU A 169 -10.05 -11.13 9.59
N HIS A 170 -8.82 -10.62 9.70
CA HIS A 170 -8.35 -9.85 10.87
C HIS A 170 -8.59 -8.35 10.73
N GLN A 171 -9.33 -7.91 9.71
CA GLN A 171 -9.64 -6.50 9.45
C GLN A 171 -8.40 -5.63 9.24
N VAL A 172 -7.28 -6.23 8.81
CA VAL A 172 -6.11 -5.49 8.35
C VAL A 172 -6.42 -4.94 6.96
N PRO A 173 -6.23 -3.63 6.72
CA PRO A 173 -6.50 -3.06 5.42
C PRO A 173 -5.52 -3.59 4.37
N VAL A 174 -6.04 -3.90 3.18
CA VAL A 174 -5.22 -4.29 2.04
C VAL A 174 -5.52 -3.42 0.84
N VAL A 175 -4.54 -3.30 -0.06
CA VAL A 175 -4.63 -2.68 -1.38
C VAL A 175 -4.08 -3.66 -2.43
N LEU A 176 -4.48 -3.55 -3.68
CA LEU A 176 -3.92 -4.34 -4.79
C LEU A 176 -2.99 -3.48 -5.64
N SER A 177 -1.85 -4.05 -6.04
CA SER A 177 -0.90 -3.42 -6.95
C SER A 177 -0.35 -4.45 -7.95
N THR A 178 0.22 -3.97 -9.04
CA THR A 178 0.81 -4.80 -10.10
C THR A 178 2.25 -5.20 -9.82
N ASP A 179 2.91 -4.51 -8.89
CA ASP A 179 4.35 -4.61 -8.66
C ASP A 179 5.12 -4.24 -9.96
N ASP A 180 5.85 -5.17 -10.57
CA ASP A 180 6.56 -4.96 -11.83
C ASP A 180 5.70 -5.31 -13.07
N GLU A 181 4.71 -4.48 -13.40
CA GLU A 181 3.74 -4.72 -14.49
C GLU A 181 4.40 -5.18 -15.82
N GLY A 182 5.48 -4.51 -16.22
CA GLY A 182 6.19 -4.79 -17.47
C GLY A 182 6.98 -6.10 -17.47
N ILE A 183 7.54 -6.49 -16.32
CA ILE A 183 8.29 -7.74 -16.17
C ILE A 183 7.34 -8.93 -16.09
N LEU A 184 6.29 -8.79 -15.29
CA LEU A 184 5.28 -9.82 -15.05
C LEU A 184 4.27 -9.96 -16.21
N ARG A 185 4.32 -9.06 -17.20
CA ARG A 185 3.38 -8.98 -18.34
C ARG A 185 1.92 -9.03 -17.86
N THR A 186 1.63 -8.31 -16.78
CA THR A 186 0.32 -8.22 -16.15
C THR A 186 -0.24 -6.80 -16.28
N ASP A 187 -1.36 -6.53 -15.62
CA ASP A 187 -1.95 -5.20 -15.46
C ASP A 187 -2.84 -5.18 -14.20
N LEU A 188 -3.29 -4.01 -13.79
CA LEU A 188 -4.11 -3.89 -12.57
C LEU A 188 -5.44 -4.63 -12.72
N THR A 189 -6.05 -4.67 -13.91
CA THR A 189 -7.28 -5.43 -14.16
C THR A 189 -7.09 -6.91 -13.89
N ARG A 190 -5.96 -7.49 -14.32
CA ARG A 190 -5.62 -8.89 -14.04
C ARG A 190 -5.44 -9.16 -12.56
N GLN A 191 -4.88 -8.22 -11.78
CA GLN A 191 -4.82 -8.38 -10.31
C GLN A 191 -6.22 -8.49 -9.70
N TYR A 192 -7.17 -7.67 -10.16
CA TYR A 192 -8.57 -7.76 -9.71
C TYR A 192 -9.26 -9.04 -10.16
N VAL A 193 -9.00 -9.51 -11.39
CA VAL A 193 -9.53 -10.80 -11.87
C VAL A 193 -8.99 -11.95 -11.04
N GLU A 194 -7.69 -11.96 -10.74
CA GLU A 194 -7.05 -12.96 -9.89
C GLU A 194 -7.65 -12.98 -8.48
N ALA A 195 -7.81 -11.80 -7.88
CA ALA A 195 -8.44 -11.62 -6.57
C ALA A 195 -9.85 -12.23 -6.50
N VAL A 196 -10.67 -12.03 -7.54
CA VAL A 196 -12.04 -12.55 -7.57
C VAL A 196 -12.06 -14.04 -7.87
N LEU A 197 -11.38 -14.50 -8.92
CA LEU A 197 -11.50 -15.87 -9.42
C LEU A 197 -10.74 -16.90 -8.57
N HIS A 198 -9.56 -16.54 -8.08
CA HIS A 198 -8.67 -17.49 -7.40
C HIS A 198 -8.55 -17.26 -5.89
N HIS A 199 -8.83 -16.03 -5.43
CA HIS A 199 -8.86 -15.71 -3.98
C HIS A 199 -10.28 -15.55 -3.43
N GLY A 200 -11.31 -15.56 -4.29
CA GLY A 200 -12.72 -15.60 -3.90
C GLY A 200 -13.23 -14.29 -3.30
N LEU A 201 -12.64 -13.15 -3.67
CA LEU A 201 -13.07 -11.85 -3.16
C LEU A 201 -14.40 -11.43 -3.81
N ASP A 202 -15.34 -10.97 -2.99
CA ASP A 202 -16.61 -10.44 -3.45
C ASP A 202 -16.51 -8.96 -3.85
N TYR A 203 -17.55 -8.45 -4.51
CA TYR A 203 -17.60 -7.06 -4.98
C TYR A 203 -17.44 -6.04 -3.83
N GLN A 204 -18.04 -6.31 -2.67
CA GLN A 204 -17.98 -5.38 -1.52
C GLN A 204 -16.55 -5.26 -0.97
N THR A 205 -15.83 -6.37 -0.93
CA THR A 205 -14.42 -6.43 -0.55
C THR A 205 -13.57 -5.67 -1.57
N ILE A 206 -13.78 -5.92 -2.87
CA ILE A 206 -13.09 -5.23 -3.96
C ILE A 206 -13.33 -3.71 -3.93
N LYS A 207 -14.57 -3.28 -3.66
CA LYS A 207 -14.92 -1.86 -3.48
C LYS A 207 -14.17 -1.24 -2.30
N THR A 208 -14.07 -1.96 -1.19
CA THR A 208 -13.31 -1.54 0.00
C THR A 208 -11.82 -1.42 -0.29
N ILE A 209 -11.23 -2.38 -1.01
CA ILE A 209 -9.83 -2.36 -1.44
C ILE A 209 -9.53 -1.12 -2.31
N ASN A 210 -10.43 -0.77 -3.23
CA ASN A 210 -10.29 0.46 -4.03
C ASN A 210 -10.34 1.73 -3.15
N ARG A 211 -11.22 1.79 -2.15
CA ARG A 211 -11.25 2.89 -1.18
C ARG A 211 -9.97 2.95 -0.34
N ASN A 212 -9.44 1.79 0.05
CA ASN A 212 -8.21 1.67 0.81
C ASN A 212 -7.01 2.24 0.04
N ALA A 213 -6.93 2.03 -1.28
CA ALA A 213 -5.84 2.55 -2.12
C ALA A 213 -5.66 4.07 -1.97
N LEU A 214 -6.76 4.83 -1.84
CA LEU A 214 -6.71 6.28 -1.61
C LEU A 214 -6.62 6.65 -0.12
N THR A 215 -7.29 5.89 0.76
CA THR A 215 -7.25 6.12 2.22
C THR A 215 -5.84 6.01 2.77
N TYR A 216 -5.13 4.95 2.40
CA TYR A 216 -3.77 4.66 2.86
C TYR A 216 -2.69 5.17 1.90
N SER A 217 -3.07 5.94 0.87
CA SER A 217 -2.11 6.72 0.09
C SER A 217 -1.42 7.76 0.97
N PHE A 218 -0.19 8.12 0.61
CA PHE A 218 0.54 9.22 1.24
C PHE A 218 0.23 10.59 0.59
N LEU A 219 -0.94 10.72 -0.06
CA LEU A 219 -1.39 12.00 -0.60
C LEU A 219 -1.63 13.01 0.52
N PRO A 220 -1.37 14.31 0.28
CA PRO A 220 -1.60 15.34 1.27
C PRO A 220 -3.10 15.64 1.46
N GLY A 221 -3.40 16.29 2.58
CA GLY A 221 -4.73 16.75 2.94
C GLY A 221 -5.56 15.73 3.73
N ASN A 222 -6.66 16.21 4.31
CA ASN A 222 -7.56 15.40 5.10
C ASN A 222 -8.30 14.38 4.23
N SER A 223 -8.69 13.26 4.84
CA SER A 223 -9.52 12.26 4.18
C SER A 223 -10.99 12.69 4.09
N LEU A 224 -11.68 12.23 3.04
CA LEU A 224 -13.14 12.27 2.91
C LEU A 224 -13.83 11.45 4.01
N TRP A 225 -13.17 10.43 4.56
CA TRP A 225 -13.77 9.47 5.47
C TRP A 225 -13.48 9.82 6.93
N SER A 226 -14.53 9.88 7.76
CA SER A 226 -14.35 9.81 9.22
C SER A 226 -14.19 8.37 9.70
N ASN A 227 -14.75 7.41 8.95
CA ASN A 227 -14.49 5.98 9.11
C ASN A 227 -14.49 5.33 7.72
N ALA A 228 -13.29 5.05 7.20
CA ALA A 228 -13.11 4.48 5.86
C ALA A 228 -13.66 3.06 5.75
N ASN A 229 -13.51 2.23 6.79
CA ASN A 229 -13.97 0.84 6.82
C ASN A 229 -15.50 0.75 6.70
N GLN A 230 -16.21 1.72 7.29
CA GLN A 230 -17.67 1.79 7.21
C GLN A 230 -18.17 2.67 6.03
N GLY A 231 -17.27 3.28 5.27
CA GLY A 231 -17.62 4.21 4.20
C GLY A 231 -18.38 5.45 4.70
N ILE A 232 -18.12 5.90 5.93
CA ILE A 232 -18.78 7.06 6.54
C ILE A 232 -17.96 8.32 6.21
N PRO A 233 -18.52 9.28 5.45
CA PRO A 233 -17.84 10.53 5.16
C PRO A 233 -17.75 11.44 6.39
N VAL A 234 -16.81 12.38 6.37
CA VAL A 234 -16.77 13.51 7.31
C VAL A 234 -18.07 14.29 7.26
N LYS A 235 -18.45 14.94 8.38
CA LYS A 235 -19.75 15.62 8.54
C LYS A 235 -20.09 16.59 7.40
N VAL A 236 -19.10 17.36 6.92
CA VAL A 236 -19.26 18.33 5.83
C VAL A 236 -19.54 17.67 4.46
N CYS A 237 -19.28 16.38 4.34
CA CYS A 237 -19.45 15.56 3.13
C CYS A 237 -20.48 14.44 3.26
N LEU A 238 -21.36 14.46 4.28
CA LEU A 238 -22.51 13.53 4.35
C LEU A 238 -23.37 13.58 3.09
N ASN A 239 -23.52 14.79 2.51
CA ASN A 239 -23.98 14.95 1.13
C ASN A 239 -22.77 15.33 0.25
N LEU A 240 -22.30 14.37 -0.54
CA LEU A 240 -21.16 14.52 -1.45
C LEU A 240 -21.35 15.67 -2.47
N ASN A 241 -22.59 16.02 -2.82
CA ASN A 241 -22.90 17.08 -3.78
C ASN A 241 -23.10 18.47 -3.14
N SER A 242 -23.06 18.57 -1.82
CA SER A 242 -23.22 19.83 -1.11
C SER A 242 -22.10 20.82 -1.41
N GLN A 243 -22.41 22.13 -1.35
CA GLN A 243 -21.40 23.17 -1.53
C GLN A 243 -20.29 23.10 -0.47
N ALA A 244 -20.65 22.69 0.75
CA ALA A 244 -19.69 22.46 1.84
C ALA A 244 -18.68 21.36 1.47
N CYS A 245 -19.16 20.21 0.97
CA CYS A 245 -18.27 19.14 0.55
C CYS A 245 -17.39 19.54 -0.64
N LYS A 246 -17.96 20.22 -1.63
CA LYS A 246 -17.20 20.74 -2.79
C LYS A 246 -16.08 21.70 -2.37
N SER A 247 -16.33 22.53 -1.35
CA SER A 247 -15.31 23.41 -0.79
C SER A 247 -14.24 22.62 -0.04
N PHE A 248 -14.65 21.64 0.78
CA PHE A 248 -13.72 20.77 1.51
C PHE A 248 -12.76 20.01 0.58
N ILE A 249 -13.27 19.37 -0.48
CA ILE A 249 -12.42 18.60 -1.41
C ILE A 249 -11.51 19.48 -2.26
N LYS A 250 -11.84 20.76 -2.45
CA LYS A 250 -10.99 21.70 -3.20
C LYS A 250 -9.65 21.92 -2.49
N ASP A 251 -9.67 21.95 -1.16
CA ASP A 251 -8.51 22.23 -0.32
C ASP A 251 -7.79 20.96 0.16
N ASN A 252 -8.33 19.77 -0.14
CA ASN A 252 -7.81 18.48 0.34
C ASN A 252 -7.67 17.50 -0.82
N GLU A 253 -6.44 17.32 -1.33
CA GLU A 253 -6.15 16.48 -2.50
C GLU A 253 -6.62 15.03 -2.30
N LYS A 254 -6.30 14.42 -1.14
CA LYS A 254 -6.76 13.07 -0.80
C LYS A 254 -8.28 12.96 -0.84
N ALA A 255 -9.00 13.88 -0.17
CA ALA A 255 -10.46 13.87 -0.16
C ALA A 255 -11.07 14.05 -1.57
N ARG A 256 -10.44 14.86 -2.44
CA ARG A 256 -10.87 15.06 -3.83
C ARG A 256 -10.84 13.77 -4.62
N LEU A 257 -9.74 13.02 -4.56
CA LEU A 257 -9.63 11.74 -5.27
C LEU A 257 -10.58 10.71 -4.68
N GLN A 258 -10.75 10.67 -3.35
CA GLN A 258 -11.71 9.78 -2.70
C GLN A 258 -13.15 10.09 -3.12
N TRP A 259 -13.51 11.37 -3.24
CA TRP A 259 -14.82 11.82 -3.72
C TRP A 259 -15.05 11.44 -5.18
N GLN A 260 -14.02 11.59 -6.02
CA GLN A 260 -14.07 11.20 -7.42
C GLN A 260 -14.29 9.69 -7.57
N LEU A 261 -13.54 8.88 -6.81
CA LEU A 261 -13.71 7.43 -6.77
C LEU A 261 -15.14 7.06 -6.36
N GLU A 262 -15.66 7.65 -5.29
CA GLU A 262 -17.03 7.32 -4.83
C GLU A 262 -18.09 7.71 -5.87
N THR A 263 -17.92 8.85 -6.54
CA THR A 263 -18.82 9.27 -7.63
C THR A 263 -18.78 8.30 -8.81
N GLN A 264 -17.59 7.81 -9.16
CA GLN A 264 -17.40 6.82 -10.23
C GLN A 264 -17.99 5.46 -9.85
N LEU A 265 -17.81 5.01 -8.60
CA LEU A 265 -18.41 3.78 -8.09
C LEU A 265 -19.95 3.85 -8.11
N LEU A 266 -20.54 4.95 -7.66
CA LEU A 266 -22.00 5.15 -7.72
C LEU A 266 -22.53 5.11 -9.16
N ALA A 267 -21.80 5.73 -10.10
CA ALA A 267 -22.16 5.71 -11.51
C ALA A 267 -22.06 4.30 -12.11
N PHE A 268 -21.00 3.57 -11.78
CA PHE A 268 -20.80 2.17 -12.16
C PHE A 268 -21.93 1.29 -11.63
N GLU A 269 -22.21 1.33 -10.32
CA GLU A 269 -23.24 0.52 -9.67
C GLU A 269 -24.64 0.78 -10.26
N LYS A 270 -24.93 2.03 -10.65
CA LYS A 270 -26.20 2.37 -11.31
C LYS A 270 -26.41 1.63 -12.63
N GLN A 271 -25.34 1.37 -13.39
CA GLN A 271 -25.41 0.64 -14.66
C GLN A 271 -25.80 -0.83 -14.47
N TYR A 272 -25.35 -1.44 -13.36
CA TYR A 272 -25.61 -2.86 -13.05
C TYR A 272 -26.86 -3.09 -12.18
N ASN A 273 -27.34 -2.04 -11.49
CA ASN A 273 -28.63 -2.09 -10.80
C ASN A 273 -29.80 -1.87 -11.77
N ALA A 274 -29.62 -1.11 -12.85
CA ALA A 274 -30.65 -0.90 -13.87
C ALA A 274 -30.95 -2.13 -14.74
N THR A 275 -30.06 -3.13 -14.75
CA THR A 275 -30.18 -4.39 -15.50
C THR A 275 -30.83 -5.52 -14.68
N ARG A 276 -31.24 -5.24 -13.44
CA ARG A 276 -31.93 -6.20 -12.54
C ARG A 276 -33.45 -5.95 -12.40
N ASN A 277 -34.02 -5.05 -13.20
CA ASN A 277 -35.47 -4.80 -13.29
C ASN A 277 -36.00 -5.17 -14.67
#